data_AF-A0AAU3RHJ5-F1
#
_entry.id   AF-A0AAU3RHJ5-F1
#
_cell.length_a   1.000
_cell.length_b   1.000
_cell.length_c   1.000
_cell.angle_alpha   90.00
_cell.angle_beta   90.00
_cell.angle_gamma   90.00
#
_symmetry.space_group_name_H-M   'P 1'
#
loop_
_entity.id
_entity.type
_entity.pdbx_description
1 polymer ?
#
loop_
_entity_poly.entity_id
_entity_poly.type
_entity_poly.pdbx_seq_one_letter_code
_entity_poly.pdbx_strand_id
1 'polypeptide(L)'
;MLGLGGSVAAVAPLLTLAAATEASAAPGYPSYPVAPGVRVNVRNGPGTNYSVIDVLPYGAIVTLRCQCEGTTISGPYGTTDIWDCIGNGRFVSDAYVKTGSDGYVVTQCG
;
A
#
# COMPACT_ATOMS: atom_id res chain seq x y z
N MET A 1 75.69 31.71 18.75
CA MET A 1 75.33 30.32 19.08
C MET A 1 73.83 30.18 18.88
N LEU A 2 73.41 29.58 17.76
CA LEU A 2 72.71 28.27 17.72
C LEU A 2 71.49 28.29 18.66
N GLY A 3 70.26 28.50 18.20
CA GLY A 3 69.51 27.71 17.22
C GLY A 3 68.63 26.70 17.98
N LEU A 4 67.32 26.63 17.71
CA LEU A 4 66.41 25.47 17.89
C LEU A 4 64.93 25.89 17.98
N GLY A 5 64.07 25.11 17.31
CA GLY A 5 62.63 25.05 17.55
C GLY A 5 61.83 25.82 16.50
N GLY A 6 61.15 25.22 15.53
CA GLY A 6 60.65 23.86 15.42
C GLY A 6 59.28 23.98 14.75
N SER A 7 59.22 23.70 13.44
CA SER A 7 57.98 23.73 12.68
C SER A 7 57.02 22.67 13.18
N VAL A 8 55.92 23.08 13.82
CA VAL A 8 54.76 22.21 14.03
C VAL A 8 53.84 22.42 12.83
N ALA A 9 53.84 21.45 11.90
CA ALA A 9 52.84 21.36 10.85
C ALA A 9 51.50 20.99 11.52
N ALA A 10 50.57 21.94 11.54
CA ALA A 10 49.20 21.67 11.97
C ALA A 10 48.52 20.77 10.94
N VAL A 11 48.30 19.51 11.29
CA VAL A 11 47.50 18.58 10.49
C VAL A 11 46.03 18.84 10.82
N ALA A 12 45.31 19.52 9.93
CA ALA A 12 43.87 19.74 10.09
C ALA A 12 43.12 18.40 9.88
N PRO A 13 42.16 18.04 10.76
CA PRO A 13 41.40 16.82 10.57
C PRO A 13 40.43 16.99 9.39
N LEU A 14 40.48 16.06 8.43
CA LEU A 14 39.48 15.94 7.36
C LEU A 14 38.12 15.63 8.02
N LEU A 15 37.21 16.60 7.97
CA LEU A 15 35.83 16.40 8.40
C LEU A 15 35.10 15.56 7.34
N THR A 16 34.90 14.28 7.62
CA THR A 16 34.12 13.40 6.74
C THR A 16 32.63 13.80 6.83
N LEU A 17 32.07 14.37 5.77
CA LEU A 17 30.62 14.57 5.65
C LEU A 17 29.96 13.18 5.46
N ALA A 18 29.28 12.70 6.49
CA ALA A 18 28.34 11.60 6.34
C ALA A 18 27.13 12.11 5.54
N ALA A 19 27.01 11.70 4.28
CA ALA A 19 25.82 11.95 3.48
C ALA A 19 24.68 11.10 4.05
N ALA A 20 23.67 11.74 4.64
CA ALA A 20 22.42 11.07 4.97
C ALA A 20 21.69 10.74 3.65
N THR A 21 21.63 9.45 3.30
CA THR A 21 20.75 9.00 2.23
C THR A 21 19.31 9.10 2.74
N GLU A 22 18.58 10.11 2.28
CA GLU A 22 17.14 10.15 2.48
C GLU A 22 16.54 9.05 1.60
N ALA A 23 16.14 7.94 2.23
CA ALA A 23 15.37 6.91 1.57
C ALA A 23 13.99 7.50 1.26
N SER A 24 13.79 7.92 0.02
CA SER A 24 12.47 8.25 -0.50
C SER A 24 11.59 7.00 -0.39
N ALA A 25 10.68 6.99 0.58
CA ALA A 25 9.64 5.97 0.65
C ALA A 25 8.83 6.06 -0.65
N ALA A 26 8.85 4.99 -1.45
CA ALA A 26 7.93 4.87 -2.56
C ALA A 26 6.49 5.01 -2.02
N PRO A 27 5.58 5.69 -2.75
CA PRO A 27 4.18 5.73 -2.34
C PRO A 27 3.66 4.29 -2.23
N GLY A 28 3.37 3.87 -1.01
CA GLY A 28 2.73 2.59 -0.74
C GLY A 28 1.24 2.67 -1.04
N TYR A 29 0.65 1.55 -1.41
CA TYR A 29 -0.80 1.41 -1.51
C TYR A 29 -1.42 1.28 -0.10
N PRO A 30 -2.57 1.92 0.16
CA PRO A 30 -3.23 1.81 1.46
C PRO A 30 -3.75 0.40 1.69
N SER A 31 -3.82 0.00 2.96
CA SER A 31 -4.31 -1.32 3.36
C SER A 31 -5.48 -1.22 4.32
N TYR A 32 -6.48 -2.07 4.11
CA TYR A 32 -7.75 -2.03 4.82
C TYR A 32 -8.14 -3.43 5.31
N PRO A 33 -8.78 -3.54 6.49
CA PRO A 33 -9.25 -4.82 6.98
C PRO A 33 -10.53 -5.25 6.24
N VAL A 34 -10.63 -6.54 5.98
CA VAL A 34 -11.88 -7.19 5.56
C VAL A 34 -12.82 -7.30 6.76
N ALA A 35 -14.12 -7.33 6.49
CA ALA A 35 -15.14 -7.51 7.53
C ALA A 35 -14.83 -8.72 8.45
N PRO A 36 -14.97 -8.56 9.78
CA PRO A 36 -14.67 -9.62 10.72
C PRO A 36 -15.67 -10.78 10.56
N GLY A 37 -15.21 -12.01 10.76
CA GLY A 37 -16.07 -13.19 10.76
C GLY A 37 -16.59 -13.63 9.39
N VAL A 38 -16.11 -13.05 8.28
CA VAL A 38 -16.42 -13.49 6.92
C VAL A 38 -15.18 -13.93 6.15
N ARG A 39 -15.37 -14.83 5.19
CA ARG A 39 -14.42 -15.11 4.12
C ARG A 39 -14.94 -14.44 2.86
N VAL A 40 -14.06 -13.89 2.04
CA VAL A 40 -14.44 -13.09 0.86
C VAL A 40 -13.89 -13.73 -0.39
N ASN A 41 -14.76 -13.92 -1.38
CA ASN A 41 -14.36 -14.44 -2.68
C ASN A 41 -13.51 -13.41 -3.42
N VAL A 42 -12.35 -13.85 -3.89
CA VAL A 42 -11.49 -13.09 -4.79
C VAL A 42 -11.81 -13.51 -6.21
N ARG A 43 -12.04 -12.53 -7.08
CA ARG A 43 -12.43 -12.74 -8.48
C ARG A 43 -11.37 -12.27 -9.44
N ASN A 44 -11.39 -12.80 -10.66
CA ASN A 44 -10.49 -12.37 -11.75
C ASN A 44 -11.00 -11.16 -12.56
N GLY A 45 -11.93 -10.39 -12.00
CA GLY A 45 -12.41 -9.13 -12.54
C GLY A 45 -13.44 -8.47 -11.62
N PRO A 46 -13.81 -7.20 -11.91
CA PRO A 46 -14.72 -6.42 -11.09
C PRO A 46 -16.18 -6.83 -11.37
N GLY A 47 -16.65 -7.87 -10.68
CA GLY A 47 -18.05 -8.28 -10.80
C GLY A 47 -18.32 -9.74 -10.49
N THR A 48 -19.59 -10.07 -10.21
CA THR A 48 -20.03 -11.45 -9.94
C THR A 48 -20.07 -12.34 -11.18
N ASN A 49 -20.00 -11.75 -12.37
CA ASN A 49 -19.85 -12.43 -13.66
C ASN A 49 -18.42 -12.97 -13.90
N TYR A 50 -17.44 -12.56 -13.10
CA TYR A 50 -16.07 -13.08 -13.13
C TYR A 50 -15.90 -14.29 -12.23
N SER A 51 -15.01 -15.21 -12.60
CA SER A 51 -14.73 -16.44 -11.85
C SER A 51 -14.10 -16.13 -10.49
N VAL A 52 -14.46 -16.90 -9.47
CA VAL A 52 -13.76 -16.91 -8.18
C VAL A 52 -12.45 -17.67 -8.35
N ILE A 53 -11.33 -17.04 -8.02
CA ILE A 53 -9.98 -17.58 -8.19
C ILE A 53 -9.25 -17.80 -6.86
N ASP A 54 -9.74 -17.21 -5.77
CA ASP A 54 -9.20 -17.39 -4.42
C ASP A 54 -10.26 -17.00 -3.38
N VAL A 55 -10.00 -17.26 -2.10
CA VAL A 55 -10.85 -16.86 -0.99
C VAL A 55 -9.97 -16.26 0.11
N LEU A 56 -10.28 -15.02 0.51
CA LEU A 56 -9.62 -14.39 1.64
C LEU A 56 -10.01 -15.08 2.95
N PRO A 57 -9.04 -15.38 3.83
CA PRO A 57 -9.32 -15.95 5.14
C PRO A 57 -9.99 -14.92 6.07
N TYR A 58 -10.49 -15.39 7.21
CA TYR A 58 -11.01 -14.53 8.26
C TYR A 58 -9.95 -13.55 8.77
N GLY A 59 -10.35 -12.29 8.98
CA GLY A 59 -9.44 -11.26 9.49
C GLY A 59 -8.37 -10.81 8.49
N ALA A 60 -8.55 -11.11 7.20
CA ALA A 60 -7.64 -10.67 6.15
C ALA A 60 -7.52 -9.14 6.10
N ILE A 61 -6.34 -8.67 5.71
CA ILE A 61 -6.05 -7.28 5.37
C ILE A 61 -5.68 -7.27 3.89
N VAL A 62 -6.26 -6.34 3.13
CA VAL A 62 -6.02 -6.19 1.70
C VAL A 62 -5.37 -4.86 1.39
N THR A 63 -4.47 -4.86 0.41
CA THR A 63 -3.83 -3.65 -0.10
C THR A 63 -4.51 -3.23 -1.40
N LEU A 64 -5.05 -2.02 -1.45
CA LEU A 64 -5.83 -1.52 -2.60
C LEU A 64 -4.93 -0.83 -3.61
N ARG A 65 -4.83 -1.39 -4.82
CA ARG A 65 -4.07 -0.78 -5.92
C ARG A 65 -4.86 0.26 -6.69
N CYS A 66 -6.11 -0.08 -6.97
CA CYS A 66 -7.09 0.74 -7.67
C CYS A 66 -8.48 0.21 -7.37
N GLN A 67 -9.50 0.98 -7.75
CA GLN A 67 -10.90 0.62 -7.59
C GLN A 67 -11.64 0.73 -8.92
N CYS A 68 -12.45 -0.26 -9.24
CA CYS A 68 -13.19 -0.32 -10.50
C CYS A 68 -14.70 -0.37 -10.26
N GLU A 69 -15.48 0.14 -11.19
CA GLU A 69 -16.91 -0.15 -11.26
C GLU A 69 -17.13 -1.61 -11.68
N GLY A 70 -18.19 -2.22 -11.16
CA GLY A 70 -18.57 -3.58 -11.48
C GLY A 70 -20.02 -3.88 -11.08
N THR A 71 -20.32 -5.14 -10.84
CA THR A 71 -21.67 -5.54 -10.40
C THR A 71 -21.95 -5.04 -8.99
N THR A 72 -23.11 -4.44 -8.76
CA THR A 72 -23.58 -4.03 -7.43
C THR A 72 -23.82 -5.23 -6.53
N ILE A 73 -23.22 -5.21 -5.32
CA ILE A 73 -23.48 -6.22 -4.29
C ILE A 73 -23.64 -5.59 -2.91
N SER A 74 -24.43 -6.25 -2.07
CA SER A 74 -24.60 -5.89 -0.65
C SER A 74 -23.69 -6.72 0.24
N GLY A 75 -23.13 -6.08 1.26
CA GLY A 75 -22.24 -6.69 2.24
C GLY A 75 -22.26 -5.96 3.58
N PRO A 76 -21.36 -6.33 4.50
CA PRO A 76 -21.32 -5.78 5.86
C PRO A 76 -21.15 -4.26 5.96
N TYR A 77 -20.54 -3.63 4.95
CA TYR A 77 -20.29 -2.19 4.92
C TYR A 77 -21.23 -1.40 4.00
N GLY A 78 -22.26 -2.04 3.44
CA GLY A 78 -23.27 -1.38 2.61
C GLY A 78 -23.47 -2.07 1.26
N THR A 79 -24.15 -1.36 0.36
CA THR A 79 -24.35 -1.80 -1.03
C THR A 79 -23.54 -0.89 -1.93
N THR A 80 -22.66 -1.48 -2.75
CA THR A 80 -21.76 -0.75 -3.63
C THR A 80 -21.55 -1.50 -4.95
N ASP A 81 -21.25 -0.77 -6.00
CA ASP A 81 -20.76 -1.25 -7.29
C ASP A 81 -19.23 -1.12 -7.42
N ILE A 82 -18.54 -0.70 -6.35
CA ILE A 82 -17.08 -0.57 -6.30
C ILE A 82 -16.42 -1.92 -5.99
N TRP A 83 -15.38 -2.22 -6.76
CA TRP A 83 -14.52 -3.39 -6.63
C TRP A 83 -13.07 -2.99 -6.40
N ASP A 84 -12.47 -3.50 -5.32
CA ASP A 84 -11.10 -3.27 -4.92
C ASP A 84 -10.14 -4.22 -5.65
N CYS A 85 -9.19 -3.65 -6.40
CA CYS A 85 -8.07 -4.40 -6.96
C CYS A 85 -7.01 -4.64 -5.88
N ILE A 86 -6.88 -5.88 -5.43
CA ILE A 86 -5.89 -6.29 -4.42
C ILE A 86 -4.56 -6.74 -5.05
N GLY A 87 -4.39 -6.44 -6.35
CA GLY A 87 -3.20 -6.71 -7.14
C GLY A 87 -3.29 -7.97 -8.01
N ASN A 88 -2.50 -8.00 -9.09
CA ASN A 88 -2.39 -9.13 -10.02
C ASN A 88 -3.73 -9.60 -10.62
N GLY A 89 -4.62 -8.65 -10.94
CA GLY A 89 -5.94 -8.95 -11.51
C GLY A 89 -6.90 -9.63 -10.53
N ARG A 90 -6.67 -9.48 -9.22
CA ARG A 90 -7.50 -10.01 -8.15
C ARG A 90 -8.41 -8.91 -7.62
N PHE A 91 -9.70 -9.19 -7.53
CA PHE A 91 -10.71 -8.23 -7.12
C PHE A 91 -11.57 -8.77 -5.98
N VAL A 92 -11.87 -7.91 -5.02
CA VAL A 92 -12.88 -8.14 -3.98
C VAL A 92 -13.84 -6.96 -3.99
N SER A 93 -15.08 -7.15 -3.56
CA SER A 93 -16.00 -6.02 -3.48
C SER A 93 -15.73 -5.18 -2.24
N ASP A 94 -15.80 -3.86 -2.43
CA ASP A 94 -15.67 -2.86 -1.37
C ASP A 94 -16.74 -3.04 -0.27
N ALA A 95 -17.90 -3.65 -0.59
CA ALA A 95 -18.94 -4.00 0.40
C ALA A 95 -18.43 -4.84 1.58
N TYR A 96 -17.27 -5.50 1.43
CA TYR A 96 -16.63 -6.35 2.43
C TYR A 96 -15.32 -5.79 2.98
N VAL A 97 -14.84 -4.63 2.51
CA VAL A 97 -13.57 -4.01 2.92
C VAL A 97 -13.86 -2.71 3.67
N LYS A 98 -13.25 -2.52 4.84
CA LYS A 98 -13.50 -1.34 5.66
C LYS A 98 -12.67 -0.13 5.19
N THR A 99 -13.02 0.42 4.03
CA THR A 99 -12.37 1.60 3.44
C THR A 99 -12.75 2.91 4.14
N GLY A 100 -13.96 2.96 4.70
CA GLY A 100 -14.47 4.12 5.44
C GLY A 100 -15.10 5.20 4.55
N SER A 101 -15.41 4.87 3.30
CA SER A 101 -16.00 5.76 2.29
C SER A 101 -17.01 4.97 1.45
N ASP A 102 -18.10 5.61 1.04
CA ASP A 102 -19.06 5.05 0.06
C ASP A 102 -18.60 5.27 -1.40
N GLY A 103 -17.49 6.00 -1.59
CA GLY A 103 -16.87 6.28 -2.88
C GLY A 103 -15.38 5.91 -2.90
N TYR A 104 -14.72 6.27 -4.00
CA TYR A 104 -13.35 5.89 -4.26
C TYR A 104 -12.35 6.39 -3.19
N VAL A 105 -11.54 5.49 -2.63
CA VAL A 105 -10.45 5.84 -1.68
C VAL A 105 -9.06 5.77 -2.31
N VAL A 106 -8.96 5.15 -3.49
CA VAL A 106 -7.75 5.08 -4.32
C VAL A 106 -8.11 5.47 -5.76
N THR A 107 -7.10 5.59 -6.62
CA THR A 107 -7.33 5.86 -8.04
C THR A 107 -8.27 4.82 -8.67
N GLN A 108 -9.07 5.29 -9.63
CA GLN A 108 -9.88 4.39 -10.44
C GLN A 108 -9.02 3.50 -11.33
N CYS A 109 -9.53 2.32 -11.64
CA CYS A 109 -8.98 1.45 -12.68
C CYS A 109 -9.03 2.14 -14.05
N GLY A 110 -8.03 1.89 -14.88
CA GLY A 110 -7.93 2.38 -16.26
C GLY A 110 -8.00 1.27 -17.29
#